data_AF-A0A1H3EGK3-F1
#
_entry.id   AF-A0A1H3EGK3-F1
#
_cell.length_a   1.000
_cell.length_b   1.000
_cell.length_c   1.000
_cell.angle_alpha   90.00
_cell.angle_beta   90.00
_cell.angle_gamma   90.00
#
_symmetry.space_group_name_H-M   'P 1'
#
loop_
_entity.id
_entity.type
_entity.pdbx_description
1 polymer ?
#
loop_
_entity_poly.entity_id
_entity_poly.type
_entity_poly.pdbx_seq_one_letter_code
_entity_poly.pdbx_strand_id
1 'polypeptide(L)' 'MTLRQALIRAVADAEGTDPSELEIALEDHVSMAAIQRLDEHKSESWTLRFELPNHTVEISGDGTILVDEARTRACP' A
#
# COMPACT_ATOMS: atom_id res chain seq x y z
N MET A 1 11.21 11.14 -1.85
CA MET A 1 9.90 10.78 -1.26
C MET A 1 10.01 9.34 -0.82
N THR A 2 9.72 9.02 0.43
CA THR A 2 9.91 7.66 0.99
C THR A 2 8.72 6.77 0.67
N LEU A 3 8.91 5.45 0.57
CA LEU A 3 7.85 4.47 0.32
C LEU A 3 6.66 4.61 1.29
N ARG A 4 6.91 4.87 2.58
CA ARG A 4 5.85 5.13 3.58
C ARG A 4 4.92 6.28 3.19
N GLN A 5 5.46 7.37 2.64
CA GLN A 5 4.67 8.54 2.28
C GLN A 5 3.87 8.28 1.00
N ALA A 6 4.46 7.55 0.06
CA ALA A 6 3.79 7.12 -1.14
C ALA A 6 2.62 6.18 -0.81
N LEU A 7 2.83 5.25 0.13
CA LEU A 7 1.79 4.33 0.60
C LEU A 7 0.60 5.06 1.24
N ILE A 8 0.86 5.92 2.22
CA ILE A 8 -0.20 6.68 2.90
C ILE A 8 -1.00 7.50 1.88
N ARG A 9 -0.32 8.15 0.93
CA ARG A 9 -1.00 8.91 -0.14
C ARG A 9 -1.81 8.03 -1.06
N ALA A 10 -1.30 6.88 -1.49
CA ALA A 10 -2.01 6.00 -2.40
C ALA A 10 -3.29 5.45 -1.76
N VAL A 11 -3.23 5.11 -0.47
CA VAL A 11 -4.41 4.63 0.28
C VAL A 11 -5.40 5.77 0.53
N ALA A 12 -4.91 6.96 0.88
CA ALA A 12 -5.76 8.14 1.05
C ALA A 12 -6.49 8.52 -0.24
N ASP A 13 -5.79 8.49 -1.38
CA ASP A 13 -6.34 8.77 -2.71
C ASP A 13 -7.44 7.75 -3.08
N ALA A 14 -7.25 6.48 -2.76
CA ALA A 14 -8.24 5.43 -3.00
C ALA A 14 -9.51 5.57 -2.12
N GLU A 15 -9.35 5.96 -0.85
CA GLU A 15 -10.46 6.27 0.05
C GLU A 15 -11.08 7.65 -0.24
N GLY A 16 -10.43 8.48 -1.06
CA GLY A 16 -10.86 9.85 -1.36
C GLY A 16 -10.74 10.81 -0.17
N THR A 17 -9.88 10.47 0.80
CA THR A 17 -9.63 11.27 2.01
C THR A 17 -8.21 11.84 2.01
N ASP A 18 -7.95 12.78 2.90
CA ASP A 18 -6.60 13.31 3.07
C ASP A 18 -5.73 12.26 3.81
N PRO A 19 -4.44 12.11 3.49
CA PRO A 19 -3.53 11.20 4.21
C PRO A 19 -3.44 11.45 5.72
N SER A 20 -3.79 12.65 6.18
CA SER A 20 -3.88 13.01 7.60
C SER A 20 -5.24 12.70 8.22
N GLU A 21 -6.26 12.45 7.40
CA GLU A 21 -7.65 12.15 7.77
C GLU A 21 -8.02 10.69 7.50
N LEU A 22 -7.04 9.83 7.19
CA LEU A 22 -7.22 8.39 7.15
C LEU A 22 -7.68 7.89 8.54
N GLU A 23 -8.94 7.54 8.65
CA GLU A 23 -9.49 6.89 9.85
C GLU A 23 -8.96 5.46 10.04
N ILE A 24 -8.44 4.84 8.97
CA ILE A 24 -7.83 3.52 9.05
C ILE A 24 -6.40 3.61 9.60
N ALA A 25 -6.17 2.88 10.69
CA ALA A 25 -4.83 2.69 11.23
C ALA A 25 -4.07 1.72 10.31
N LEU A 26 -3.33 2.25 9.33
CA LEU A 26 -2.48 1.44 8.45
C LEU A 26 -1.53 0.52 9.24
N GLU A 27 -1.09 0.97 10.41
CA GLU A 27 -0.27 0.20 11.35
C GLU A 27 -0.92 -1.08 11.89
N ASP A 28 -2.25 -1.16 11.91
CA ASP A 28 -3.01 -2.35 12.32
C ASP A 28 -2.98 -3.44 11.24
N HIS A 29 -2.96 -3.03 9.97
CA HIS A 29 -2.95 -3.94 8.82
C HIS A 29 -1.54 -4.23 8.29
N VAL A 30 -0.64 -3.26 8.37
CA VAL A 30 0.71 -3.34 7.84
C VAL A 30 1.71 -2.64 8.76
N SER A 31 2.79 -3.34 9.09
CA SER A 31 3.85 -2.75 9.92
C SER A 31 4.56 -1.60 9.20
N MET A 32 4.35 -0.37 9.64
CA MET A 32 5.08 0.81 9.15
C MET A 32 6.60 0.64 9.26
N ALA A 33 7.07 -0.05 10.30
CA ALA A 33 8.48 -0.39 10.46
C ALA A 33 8.98 -1.37 9.37
N ALA A 34 8.14 -2.29 8.91
CA ALA A 34 8.48 -3.20 7.82
C ALA A 34 8.60 -2.44 6.49
N ILE A 35 7.65 -1.54 6.20
CA ILE A 35 7.72 -0.64 5.03
C ILE A 35 9.01 0.17 5.03
N GLN A 36 9.41 0.69 6.20
CA GLN A 36 10.67 1.43 6.33
C GLN A 36 11.89 0.55 6.05
N ARG A 37 11.91 -0.69 6.58
CA ARG A 37 13.01 -1.62 6.27
C ARG A 37 13.07 -2.02 4.81
N LEU A 38 11.92 -2.13 4.15
CA LEU A 38 11.83 -2.41 2.72
C LEU A 38 12.32 -1.22 1.86
N ASP A 39 12.03 0.01 2.28
CA ASP A 39 12.57 1.24 1.66
C ASP A 39 14.11 1.33 1.81
N GLU A 40 14.63 0.94 2.97
CA GLU A 40 16.08 0.84 3.21
C GLU A 40 16.73 -0.30 2.41
N HIS A 41 15.98 -1.34 2.12
CA HIS A 41 16.45 -2.50 1.39
C HIS A 41 16.33 -2.26 -0.13
N LYS A 42 17.42 -1.81 -0.76
CA LYS A 42 17.52 -1.50 -2.20
C LYS A 42 17.24 -2.66 -3.19
N SER A 43 16.77 -3.81 -2.72
CA SER A 43 16.39 -4.90 -3.60
C SER A 43 14.99 -4.69 -4.14
N GLU A 44 14.80 -4.82 -5.44
CA GLU A 44 13.49 -4.73 -6.11
C GLU A 44 12.77 -6.09 -6.15
N SER A 45 13.38 -7.14 -5.60
CA SER A 45 12.93 -8.54 -5.68
C SER A 45 11.91 -8.93 -4.60
N TRP A 46 11.15 -7.98 -4.09
CA TRP A 46 10.09 -8.23 -3.12
C TRP A 46 8.78 -7.59 -3.57
N THR A 47 7.69 -8.22 -3.19
CA THR A 47 6.33 -7.72 -3.40
C THR A 47 5.57 -7.92 -2.10
N LEU A 48 5.00 -6.86 -1.57
CA LEU A 48 4.20 -6.85 -0.36
C LEU A 48 2.75 -6.56 -0.73
N ARG A 49 1.87 -7.53 -0.48
CA ARG A 49 0.43 -7.39 -0.68
C ARG A 49 -0.29 -7.54 0.66
N PHE A 50 -1.23 -6.65 0.93
CA PHE A 50 -2.09 -6.73 2.11
C PHE A 50 -3.50 -6.21 1.80
N GLU A 51 -4.45 -6.70 2.59
CA GLU A 51 -5.86 -6.34 2.47
C GLU A 51 -6.21 -5.34 3.57
N LEU A 52 -6.76 -4.20 3.14
CA LEU A 52 -7.44 -3.23 3.98
C LEU A 52 -8.94 -3.56 3.98
N PRO A 53 -9.72 -3.00 4.93
CA PRO A 53 -11.15 -3.29 5.04
C PRO A 53 -11.94 -3.06 3.74
N ASN A 54 -11.52 -2.07 2.94
CA ASN A 54 -12.20 -1.68 1.70
C ASN A 54 -11.35 -1.85 0.44
N HIS A 55 -10.04 -2.10 0.56
CA HIS A 55 -9.09 -2.00 -0.54
C HIS A 55 -8.02 -3.08 -0.46
N THR A 56 -7.50 -3.53 -1.61
CA THR A 56 -6.28 -4.35 -1.64
C THR A 56 -5.11 -3.47 -2.05
N VAL A 57 -4.01 -3.53 -1.30
CA VAL A 57 -2.79 -2.78 -1.61
C VAL A 57 -1.67 -3.74 -1.96
N GLU A 58 -1.02 -3.51 -3.08
CA GLU A 58 0.19 -4.20 -3.52
C GLU A 58 1.33 -3.19 -3.70
N ILE A 59 2.50 -3.54 -3.16
CA ILE A 59 3.71 -2.73 -3.22
C ILE A 59 4.81 -3.60 -3.81
N SER A 60 5.44 -3.14 -4.88
CA SER A 60 6.63 -3.77 -5.46
C SER A 60 7.90 -3.04 -5.02
N GLY A 61 9.01 -3.78 -4.97
CA GLY A 61 10.30 -3.25 -4.52
C GLY A 61 10.92 -2.19 -5.42
N ASP A 62 10.38 -1.97 -6.62
CA ASP A 62 10.73 -0.83 -7.48
C ASP A 62 10.06 0.48 -7.02
N GLY A 63 9.17 0.42 -6.02
CA GLY A 63 8.38 1.55 -5.53
C GLY A 63 7.01 1.69 -6.20
N THR A 64 6.61 0.76 -7.06
CA THR A 64 5.25 0.71 -7.60
C THR A 64 4.26 0.35 -6.49
N ILE A 65 3.25 1.20 -6.30
CA ILE A 65 2.15 0.98 -5.35
C ILE A 65 0.85 0.92 -6.13
N LEU A 66 0.13 -0.18 -5.98
CA LEU A 66 -1.18 -0.43 -6.57
C LEU A 66 -2.19 -0.50 -5.44
N VAL A 67 -3.12 0.45 -5.41
CA VAL A 67 -4.28 0.39 -4.52
C VAL A 67 -5.48 0.10 -5.42
N ASP A 68 -6.18 -0.97 -5.10
CA ASP A 68 -7.26 -1.56 -5.90
C ASP A 68 -6.79 -2.24 -7.20
N GLU A 69 -6.42 -3.52 -7.10
CA GLU A 69 -6.56 -4.46 -8.22
C GLU A 69 -7.91 -5.16 -8.12
N ALA A 70 -8.97 -4.52 -8.63
CA ALA A 70 -10.16 -5.27 -9.02
C ALA A 70 -9.81 -6.18 -10.21
N ARG A 71 -9.06 -7.26 -9.97
CA ARG A 71 -9.17 -8.46 -10.80
C ARG A 71 -10.51 -9.10 -10.45
N THR A 72 -11.59 -8.46 -10.91
CA THR A 72 -12.82 -9.15 -11.20
C THR A 72 -12.42 -10.30 -12.10
N ARG A 73 -12.41 -11.52 -11.56
CA ARG A 73 -12.50 -12.72 -12.40
C ARG A 73 -13.78 -12.55 -13.20
N ALA A 74 -13.65 -12.01 -14.41
CA ALA A 74 -14.63 -12.20 -15.46
C ALA A 74 -14.73 -13.72 -15.64
N CYS A 75 -15.80 -14.31 -15.11
CA CYS A 75 -16.14 -15.70 -15.35
C CYS A 75 -16.91 -15.72 -16.68
N PRO A 76 -16.38 -16.32 -17.77
CA PRO A 76 -17.17 -16.59 -18.96
C PRO A 76 -18.20 -17.70 -18.73
#